data_AF-A0A4Q8L2V0-F1
#
_entry.id   AF-A0A4Q8L2V0-F1
#
_cell.length_a   1.000
_cell.length_b   1.000
_cell.length_c   1.000
_cell.angle_alpha   90.00
_cell.angle_beta   90.00
_cell.angle_gamma   90.00
#
_symmetry.space_group_name_H-M   'P 1'
#
loop_
_entity.id
_entity.type
_entity.pdbx_description
1 polymer ?
#
loop_
_entity_poly.entity_id
_entity_poly.type
_entity_poly.pdbx_seq_one_letter_code
_entity_poly.pdbx_strand_id
1 'polypeptide(L)'
;MTNFAILIPAYQPDSKLNKLIKDITLDSYFQNVQIVVVDDGSGIEYDPIFNAISSSTSLIRYDKNEGKGFALKTGFKFIKDHLKSVEAVVTIDADGQHTVGDTKKCLQEYERNAQIYPLILASR
;
A
#
# COMPACT_ATOMS: atom_id res chain seq x y z
N MET A 1 3.68 8.54 -17.59
CA MET A 1 3.99 7.97 -16.26
C MET A 1 2.94 6.94 -15.97
N THR A 2 3.35 5.76 -15.55
CA THR A 2 2.41 4.70 -15.14
C THR A 2 1.74 5.12 -13.83
N ASN A 3 0.43 4.92 -13.73
CA ASN A 3 -0.28 5.16 -12.47
C ASN A 3 -0.20 3.94 -11.55
N PHE A 4 0.46 4.11 -10.41
CA PHE A 4 0.65 3.03 -9.44
C PHE A 4 -0.26 3.16 -8.22
N ALA A 5 -0.64 2.01 -7.66
CA ALA A 5 -1.12 1.93 -6.29
C ALA A 5 -0.09 1.22 -5.40
N ILE A 6 0.03 1.68 -4.16
CA ILE A 6 0.76 1.00 -3.09
C ILE A 6 -0.27 0.38 -2.16
N LEU A 7 -0.23 -0.94 -2.02
CA LEU A 7 -1.11 -1.71 -1.15
C LEU A 7 -0.35 -2.17 0.10
N ILE A 8 -0.82 -1.77 1.27
CA ILE A 8 -0.19 -2.04 2.56
C ILE A 8 -1.15 -2.87 3.43
N PRO A 9 -1.01 -4.21 3.49
CA PRO A 9 -1.71 -4.99 4.51
C PRO A 9 -1.07 -4.73 5.88
N ALA A 10 -1.90 -4.49 6.89
CA ALA A 10 -1.47 -4.19 8.25
C ALA A 10 -2.30 -5.00 9.25
N TYR A 11 -1.62 -5.72 10.15
CA TYR A 11 -2.23 -6.29 11.34
C TYR A 11 -1.42 -5.85 12.55
N GLN A 12 -2.08 -5.20 13.51
CA GLN A 12 -1.48 -4.69 14.73
C GLN A 12 -0.21 -3.84 14.48
N PRO A 13 -0.26 -2.85 13.56
CA PRO A 13 0.93 -2.07 13.19
C PRO A 13 1.42 -1.16 14.32
N ASP A 14 2.68 -0.75 14.24
CA ASP A 14 3.25 0.31 15.07
C ASP A 14 3.40 1.63 14.29
N SER A 15 4.08 2.61 14.88
CA SER A 15 4.29 3.94 14.28
C SER A 15 5.13 3.92 12.99
N LYS A 16 5.76 2.79 12.64
CA LYS A 16 6.48 2.64 11.36
C LYS A 16 5.53 2.72 10.18
N LEU A 17 4.26 2.32 10.32
CA LEU A 17 3.26 2.48 9.26
C LEU A 17 3.08 3.97 8.88
N ASN A 18 2.88 4.84 9.87
CA ASN A 18 2.73 6.27 9.64
C ASN A 18 3.99 6.88 9.04
N LYS A 19 5.17 6.43 9.50
CA LYS A 19 6.45 6.87 8.94
C LYS A 19 6.58 6.45 7.47
N LEU A 20 6.27 5.21 7.12
CA LEU A 20 6.29 4.70 5.76
C LEU A 20 5.37 5.52 4.84
N ILE A 21 4.12 5.75 5.24
CA ILE A 21 3.16 6.55 4.48
C ILE A 21 3.66 7.98 4.29
N LYS A 22 4.23 8.58 5.33
CA LYS A 22 4.82 9.92 5.28
C LYS A 22 6.00 9.97 4.31
N ASP A 23 6.91 9.01 4.39
CA ASP A 23 8.10 8.96 3.53
C ASP A 23 7.71 8.77 2.06
N ILE A 24 6.69 7.96 1.76
CA ILE A 24 6.12 7.82 0.40
C ILE A 24 5.51 9.15 -0.05
N THR A 25 4.69 9.80 0.79
CA THR A 25 3.96 11.03 0.42
C THR A 25 4.90 12.22 0.18
N LEU A 26 6.07 12.25 0.83
CA LEU A 26 7.05 13.32 0.69
C LEU A 26 8.02 13.13 -0.49
N ASP A 27 8.13 11.91 -1.05
CA ASP A 27 9.01 11.66 -2.18
C ASP A 27 8.33 12.09 -3.51
N SER A 28 9.02 12.95 -4.26
CA SER A 28 8.51 13.54 -5.50
C SER A 28 8.19 12.53 -6.60
N TYR A 29 8.74 11.31 -6.52
CA TYR A 29 8.41 10.22 -7.45
C TYR A 29 6.98 9.71 -7.26
N PHE A 30 6.42 9.83 -6.06
CA PHE A 30 5.12 9.26 -5.70
C PHE A 30 3.98 10.27 -5.71
N GLN A 31 4.16 11.44 -6.34
CA GLN A 31 3.14 12.52 -6.35
C GLN A 31 1.77 12.08 -6.89
N ASN A 32 1.72 11.07 -7.77
CA ASN A 32 0.48 10.55 -8.36
C ASN A 32 0.14 9.13 -7.85
N VAL A 33 0.78 8.65 -6.78
CA VAL A 33 0.53 7.30 -6.26
C VAL A 33 -0.75 7.27 -5.44
N GLN A 34 -1.51 6.19 -5.55
CA GLN A 34 -2.63 5.91 -4.66
C GLN A 34 -2.17 4.97 -3.53
N ILE A 35 -2.30 5.38 -2.27
CA ILE A 35 -1.97 4.52 -1.13
C ILE A 35 -3.26 3.87 -0.61
N VAL A 36 -3.25 2.54 -0.49
CA VAL A 36 -4.34 1.74 0.06
C VAL A 36 -3.80 0.94 1.24
N VAL A 37 -4.32 1.20 2.43
CA VAL A 37 -4.02 0.45 3.65
C VAL A 37 -5.20 -0.45 3.97
N VAL A 38 -4.92 -1.71 4.31
CA VAL A 38 -5.92 -2.67 4.77
C VAL A 38 -5.59 -3.08 6.19
N ASP A 39 -6.40 -2.64 7.15
CA ASP A 39 -6.39 -3.10 8.54
C ASP A 39 -7.06 -4.48 8.62
N ASP A 40 -6.26 -5.51 8.87
CA ASP A 40 -6.66 -6.92 8.99
C ASP A 40 -7.20 -7.23 10.38
N GLY A 41 -8.13 -6.41 10.88
CA GLY A 41 -8.78 -6.60 12.18
C GLY A 41 -7.87 -6.42 13.38
N SER A 42 -7.08 -5.34 13.41
CA SER A 42 -6.18 -5.02 14.53
C SER A 42 -6.93 -4.69 15.84
N GLY A 43 -8.17 -4.20 15.75
CA GLY A 43 -9.00 -3.83 16.89
C GLY A 43 -8.78 -2.38 17.37
N ILE A 44 -9.63 -1.97 18.33
CA ILE A 44 -9.72 -0.57 18.81
C ILE A 44 -8.41 -0.04 19.41
N GLU A 45 -7.58 -0.92 19.96
CA GLU A 45 -6.28 -0.54 20.55
C GLU A 45 -5.32 0.09 19.54
N TYR A 46 -5.51 -0.18 18.24
CA TYR A 46 -4.67 0.30 17.14
C TYR A 46 -5.26 1.50 16.39
N ASP A 47 -6.46 1.96 16.78
CA ASP A 47 -7.08 3.17 16.21
C ASP A 47 -6.15 4.40 16.18
N PRO A 48 -5.32 4.68 17.21
CA PRO A 48 -4.40 5.81 17.15
C PRO A 48 -3.43 5.77 15.95
N ILE A 49 -3.01 4.57 15.54
CA ILE A 49 -2.09 4.38 14.40
C ILE A 49 -2.82 4.69 13.09
N PHE A 50 -4.01 4.13 12.91
CA PHE A 50 -4.82 4.31 11.71
C PHE A 50 -5.41 5.73 11.58
N ASN A 51 -5.81 6.36 12.68
CA ASN A 51 -6.34 7.73 12.70
C ASN A 51 -5.29 8.78 12.34
N ALA A 52 -4.01 8.46 12.51
CA ALA A 52 -2.89 9.32 12.13
C ALA A 52 -2.44 9.12 10.67
N ILE A 53 -3.14 8.31 9.87
CA ILE A 53 -2.90 8.16 8.44
C ILE A 53 -3.42 9.39 7.69
N SER A 54 -2.71 9.80 6.62
CA SER A 54 -3.11 10.93 5.77
C SER A 54 -4.50 10.71 5.16
N SER A 55 -5.30 11.79 5.05
CA SER A 55 -6.60 11.76 4.37
C SER A 55 -6.52 11.43 2.88
N SER A 56 -5.33 11.51 2.27
CA SER A 56 -5.07 11.05 0.90
C SER A 56 -4.88 9.53 0.76
N THR A 57 -4.90 8.79 1.87
CA THR A 57 -4.77 7.33 1.88
C THR A 57 -6.13 6.68 2.04
N SER A 58 -6.42 5.69 1.20
CA SER A 58 -7.61 4.85 1.38
C SER A 58 -7.37 3.84 2.49
N LEU A 59 -8.23 3.81 3.50
CA LEU A 59 -8.16 2.86 4.60
C LEU A 59 -9.37 1.92 4.57
N ILE A 60 -9.11 0.62 4.49
CA ILE A 60 -10.13 -0.43 4.55
C ILE A 60 -9.95 -1.18 5.87
N ARG A 61 -11.05 -1.40 6.60
CA ARG A 61 -11.01 -2.04 7.91
C ARG A 61 -12.16 -3.04 8.05
N TYR A 62 -11.93 -4.10 8.81
CA TYR A 62 -12.92 -5.08 9.21
C TYR A 62 -12.55 -5.64 10.59
N ASP A 63 -13.50 -6.27 11.29
CA ASP A 63 -13.38 -6.46 12.75
C ASP A 63 -12.47 -7.61 13.19
N LYS A 64 -12.21 -8.58 12.31
CA LYS A 64 -11.51 -9.83 12.65
C LYS A 64 -10.32 -10.06 11.74
N ASN A 65 -9.22 -10.54 12.31
CA ASN A 65 -8.07 -10.99 11.53
C ASN A 65 -8.44 -12.19 10.66
N GLU A 66 -8.28 -12.02 9.34
CA GLU A 66 -8.51 -13.04 8.31
C GLU A 66 -7.22 -13.43 7.57
N GLY A 67 -6.09 -12.83 7.98
CA GLY A 67 -4.75 -13.10 7.50
C GLY A 67 -4.33 -12.24 6.29
N LYS A 68 -3.02 -12.05 6.14
CA LYS A 68 -2.39 -11.24 5.08
C LYS A 68 -2.93 -11.53 3.67
N GLY A 69 -3.17 -12.80 3.34
CA GLY A 69 -3.71 -13.18 2.04
C GLY A 69 -5.13 -12.67 1.79
N PHE A 70 -5.96 -12.61 2.84
CA PHE A 70 -7.28 -12.00 2.77
C PHE A 70 -7.17 -10.49 2.65
N ALA A 71 -6.34 -9.84 3.46
CA ALA A 71 -6.09 -8.40 3.39
C ALA A 71 -5.62 -7.96 1.99
N LEU A 72 -4.70 -8.70 1.37
CA LEU A 72 -4.24 -8.46 0.01
C LEU A 72 -5.38 -8.59 -1.01
N LYS A 73 -6.17 -9.65 -0.96
CA LYS A 73 -7.32 -9.84 -1.88
C LYS A 73 -8.34 -8.71 -1.73
N THR A 74 -8.61 -8.29 -0.51
CA THR A 74 -9.50 -7.16 -0.20
C THR A 74 -8.96 -5.86 -0.81
N GLY A 75 -7.68 -5.56 -0.63
CA GLY A 75 -7.03 -4.41 -1.22
C GLY A 75 -7.02 -4.43 -2.75
N PHE A 76 -6.66 -5.56 -3.37
CA PHE A 76 -6.69 -5.69 -4.83
C PHE A 76 -8.10 -5.51 -5.39
N LYS A 77 -9.11 -6.06 -4.72
CA LYS A 77 -10.51 -5.86 -5.11
C LYS A 77 -10.89 -4.39 -5.06
N PHE A 78 -10.55 -3.69 -3.97
CA PHE A 78 -10.80 -2.26 -3.84
C PHE A 78 -10.12 -1.45 -4.95
N ILE A 79 -8.83 -1.68 -5.20
CA ILE A 79 -8.08 -0.99 -6.26
C ILE A 79 -8.74 -1.21 -7.62
N LYS A 80 -9.06 -2.47 -7.95
CA LYS A 80 -9.73 -2.82 -9.21
C LYS A 80 -11.10 -2.15 -9.34
N ASP A 81 -11.87 -2.08 -8.26
CA ASP A 81 -13.25 -1.61 -8.28
C ASP A 81 -13.34 -0.08 -8.27
N HIS A 82 -12.42 0.62 -7.59
CA HIS A 82 -12.50 2.06 -7.33
C HIS A 82 -11.42 2.91 -8.01
N LEU A 83 -10.24 2.35 -8.30
CA LEU A 83 -9.08 3.10 -8.83
C LEU A 83 -8.81 2.73 -10.29
N LYS A 84 -9.75 3.08 -11.18
CA LYS A 84 -9.74 2.66 -12.61
C LYS A 84 -8.53 3.15 -13.41
N SER A 85 -7.88 4.21 -12.95
CA SER A 85 -6.68 4.76 -13.59
C SER A 85 -5.40 4.04 -13.20
N VAL A 86 -5.41 3.16 -12.18
CA VAL A 86 -4.25 2.41 -11.72
C VAL A 86 -3.93 1.28 -12.68
N GLU A 87 -2.68 1.24 -13.13
CA GLU A 87 -2.17 0.28 -14.11
C GLU A 87 -1.34 -0.85 -13.46
N ALA A 88 -0.75 -0.57 -12.30
CA ALA A 88 0.08 -1.52 -11.57
C ALA A 88 0.00 -1.32 -10.05
N VAL A 89 0.21 -2.40 -9.30
CA VAL A 89 0.11 -2.39 -7.83
C VAL A 89 1.39 -2.94 -7.21
N VAL A 90 1.98 -2.19 -6.29
CA VAL A 90 3.10 -2.66 -5.46
C VAL A 90 2.59 -2.94 -4.06
N THR A 91 3.00 -4.06 -3.48
CA THR A 91 2.64 -4.40 -2.11
C THR A 91 3.83 -4.15 -1.18
N ILE A 92 3.59 -3.51 -0.04
CA ILE A 92 4.61 -3.20 0.98
C ILE A 92 4.10 -3.65 2.34
N ASP A 93 4.95 -4.28 3.14
CA ASP A 93 4.59 -4.64 4.52
C ASP A 93 4.61 -3.44 5.47
N ALA A 94 3.66 -3.43 6.42
CA ALA A 94 3.47 -2.33 7.36
C ALA A 94 4.61 -2.18 8.40
N ASP A 95 5.51 -3.15 8.50
CA ASP A 95 6.61 -3.18 9.48
C ASP A 95 7.79 -2.27 9.12
N GLY A 96 7.75 -1.64 7.94
CA GLY A 96 8.76 -0.70 7.48
C GLY A 96 10.10 -1.33 7.14
N GLN A 97 10.18 -2.65 6.94
CA GLN A 97 11.41 -3.31 6.50
C GLN A 97 11.80 -2.93 5.07
N HIS A 98 10.87 -2.47 4.24
CA HIS A 98 11.15 -2.00 2.88
C HIS A 98 11.35 -0.51 2.83
N THR A 99 12.40 -0.09 2.13
CA THR A 99 12.65 1.33 1.90
C THR A 99 11.82 1.84 0.72
N VAL A 100 11.43 3.11 0.78
CA VAL A 100 10.86 3.85 -0.36
C VAL A 100 11.76 3.72 -1.60
N GLY A 101 13.09 3.67 -1.39
CA GLY A 101 14.08 3.46 -2.44
C GLY A 101 13.95 2.12 -3.17
N ASP A 102 13.66 1.03 -2.46
CA ASP A 102 13.49 -0.28 -3.10
C ASP A 102 12.18 -0.35 -3.89
N THR A 103 11.10 0.21 -3.34
CA THR A 103 9.83 0.38 -4.06
C THR A 103 10.05 1.15 -5.38
N LYS A 104 10.81 2.24 -5.32
CA LYS A 104 11.14 3.06 -6.49
C LYS A 104 11.95 2.29 -7.53
N LYS A 105 12.93 1.48 -7.14
CA LYS A 105 13.68 0.62 -8.07
C LYS A 105 12.76 -0.36 -8.78
N CYS A 106 11.87 -1.04 -8.04
CA CYS A 106 10.93 -1.99 -8.65
C CYS A 106 9.99 -1.30 -9.65
N LEU A 107 9.50 -0.11 -9.31
CA LEU A 107 8.65 0.69 -10.19
C LEU A 107 9.39 1.17 -11.45
N GLN A 108 10.62 1.66 -11.31
CA GLN A 108 11.44 2.08 -12.45
C GLN A 108 11.78 0.92 -13.38
N GLU A 109 12.07 -0.26 -12.85
CA GLU A 109 12.29 -1.47 -13.66
C GLU A 109 11.02 -1.91 -14.38
N TYR A 110 9.84 -1.77 -13.77
CA TYR A 110 8.57 -1.98 -14.47
C TYR A 110 8.41 -0.97 -15.62
N GLU A 111 8.62 0.33 -15.37
CA GLU A 111 8.49 1.38 -16.40
C GLU A 111 9.43 1.16 -17.59
N ARG A 112 10.63 0.59 -17.36
CA ARG A 112 11.61 0.27 -18.42
C ARG A 112 11.22 -0.94 -19.26
N ASN A 113 10.48 -1.90 -18.69
CA ASN A 113 10.22 -3.20 -19.31
C ASN A 113 8.74 -3.42 -19.69
N ALA A 114 7.86 -2.44 -19.46
CA ALA A 114 6.41 -2.65 -19.55
C ALA A 114 5.94 -3.06 -20.96
N GLN A 115 5.76 -4.37 -21.15
CA GLN A 115 4.75 -4.97 -22.02
C GLN A 115 3.58 -5.46 -21.15
N ILE A 116 2.53 -4.64 -21.08
CA ILE A 116 1.11 -4.95 -20.82
C ILE A 116 0.80 -6.14 -19.86
N TYR A 117 1.11 -6.07 -18.56
CA TYR A 117 0.39 -6.86 -17.53
C TYR A 117 0.46 -6.20 -16.15
N PRO A 118 -0.59 -6.28 -15.30
CA PRO A 118 -0.54 -5.82 -13.92
C PRO A 118 0.44 -6.68 -13.12
N LEU A 119 1.61 -6.12 -12.80
CA LEU A 119 2.64 -6.76 -12.00
C LEU A 119 2.38 -6.52 -10.52
N ILE A 120 2.35 -7.59 -9.72
CA ILE A 120 2.39 -7.50 -8.25
C ILE A 120 3.86 -7.61 -7.84
N LEU A 121 4.43 -6.50 -7.38
CA LEU A 121 5.76 -6.48 -6.81
C LEU A 121 5.65 -6.70 -5.30
N ALA A 122 6.08 -7.88 -4.83
CA ALA A 122 6.24 -8.18 -3.42
C ALA A 122 7.74 -8.12 -3.08
N SER A 123 8.11 -7.18 -2.21
CA SER A 123 9.40 -7.21 -1.53
C SER A 123 9.29 -8.13 -0.31
N ARG A 124 10.35 -8.89 0.00
CA ARG A 124 10.41 -9.85 1.12
C ARG A 124 10.94 -9.19 2.36
#